data_AF-A0A4R3B456-F1
#
_entry.id   AF-A0A4R3B456-F1
#
_cell.length_a   1.000
_cell.length_b   1.000
_cell.length_c   1.000
_cell.angle_alpha   90.00
_cell.angle_beta   90.00
_cell.angle_gamma   90.00
#
_symmetry.space_group_name_H-M   'P 1'
#
loop_
_entity.id
_entity.type
_entity.pdbx_description
1 polymer ?
#
loop_
_entity_poly.entity_id
_entity_poly.type
_entity_poly.pdbx_seq_one_letter_code
_entity_poly.pdbx_strand_id
1 'polypeptide(L)'
;MKIYRFFTLSFLVLTILSCKKDHLSYDELYKKASEKYQEMQLLTQSISCGDISKWYVDTLLLDPNTRGYLPVSPTIKNKYDLLKKEHTNLLTKAMDADDRPYPNFVSLHMPVHFGIICQNGFAKVKTVEDFNTEQTRKALNERSETLQHYFKDKPCTAANDWIVTGIKKDCSQIWIPTIANQTYRNGFYTILTEYNTLYFHLTQLDKELQNCTPNSGPAPKSVRCENNKPILVF
;
A
#
# COMPACT_ATOMS: atom_id res chain seq x y z
N MET A 1 27.81 35.70 66.59
CA MET A 1 28.79 35.42 65.52
C MET A 1 29.04 33.92 65.49
N LYS A 2 28.90 33.15 64.42
CA LYS A 2 28.27 33.31 63.11
C LYS A 2 27.97 31.87 62.64
N ILE A 3 26.69 31.57 62.51
CA ILE A 3 26.07 30.77 61.45
C ILE A 3 27.00 29.70 60.85
N TYR A 4 27.09 28.57 61.52
CA TYR A 4 27.46 27.30 60.89
C TYR A 4 26.19 26.44 60.84
N ARG A 5 26.01 25.71 59.73
CA ARG A 5 25.03 24.62 59.53
C ARG A 5 23.64 24.96 58.99
N PHE A 6 23.55 25.86 58.01
CA PHE A 6 22.34 25.93 57.16
C PHE A 6 22.59 25.75 55.65
N PHE A 7 23.82 25.48 55.24
CA PHE A 7 24.22 25.48 53.82
C PHE A 7 24.57 24.11 53.23
N THR A 8 24.29 23.01 53.94
CA THR A 8 24.58 21.63 53.47
C THR A 8 23.33 20.75 53.42
N LEU A 9 22.14 21.34 53.32
CA LEU A 9 20.89 20.59 53.12
C LEU A 9 20.09 21.03 51.88
N SER A 10 20.55 22.07 51.16
CA SER A 10 19.86 22.57 49.96
C SER A 10 20.43 21.99 48.65
N PHE A 11 21.61 21.37 48.69
CA PHE A 11 22.22 20.75 47.51
C PHE A 11 21.81 19.28 47.30
N LEU A 12 21.23 18.62 48.33
CA LEU A 12 20.86 17.19 48.26
C LEU A 12 19.46 16.94 47.68
N VAL A 13 18.63 17.98 47.56
CA VAL A 13 17.25 17.85 47.04
C VAL A 13 17.21 18.07 45.51
N LEU A 14 18.25 18.66 44.93
CA LEU A 14 18.34 18.88 43.47
C LEU A 14 18.86 17.68 42.68
N THR A 15 19.37 16.63 43.34
CA THR A 15 19.84 15.40 42.66
C THR A 15 18.76 14.31 42.54
N ILE A 16 17.57 14.50 43.12
CA ILE A 16 16.46 13.54 43.07
C ILE A 16 15.45 13.88 41.95
N LEU A 17 15.58 15.06 41.33
CA LEU A 17 15.04 15.34 40.00
C LEU A 17 16.00 14.86 38.91
N SER A 18 16.70 13.75 39.15
CA SER A 18 17.22 12.92 38.07
C SER A 18 15.99 12.47 37.29
N CYS A 19 15.72 13.19 36.20
CA CYS A 19 14.74 12.87 35.18
C CYS A 19 14.80 11.36 35.00
N LYS A 20 13.78 10.62 35.46
CA LYS A 20 13.59 9.27 34.97
C LYS A 20 13.62 9.45 33.46
N LYS A 21 14.63 8.87 32.79
CA LYS A 21 14.44 8.53 31.39
C LYS A 21 13.23 7.63 31.45
N ASP A 22 12.05 8.19 31.19
CA ASP A 22 10.86 7.42 30.94
C ASP A 22 11.23 6.59 29.71
N HIS A 23 11.74 5.40 29.97
CA HIS A 23 11.91 4.38 28.96
C HIS A 23 10.49 4.04 28.57
N LEU A 24 10.00 4.75 27.55
CA LEU A 24 8.68 4.52 27.00
C LEU A 24 8.60 3.05 26.62
N SER A 25 7.52 2.39 27.03
CA SER A 25 7.27 1.01 26.59
C SER A 25 7.08 0.97 25.08
N TYR A 26 7.24 -0.20 24.46
CA TYR A 26 6.99 -0.35 23.03
C TYR A 26 5.54 0.06 22.68
N ASP A 27 4.57 -0.22 23.55
CA ASP A 27 3.16 0.18 23.38
C ASP A 27 2.99 1.72 23.36
N GLU A 28 3.70 2.43 24.24
CA GLU A 28 3.69 3.90 24.26
C GLU A 28 4.35 4.49 23.01
N LEU A 29 5.41 3.85 22.51
CA LEU A 29 6.06 4.25 21.26
C LEU A 29 5.15 4.02 20.05
N TYR A 30 4.45 2.88 19.96
CA TYR A 30 3.45 2.63 18.92
C TYR A 30 2.30 3.64 18.99
N LYS A 31 1.80 3.95 20.19
CA LYS A 31 0.76 4.95 20.37
C LYS A 31 1.21 6.32 19.85
N LYS A 32 2.41 6.77 20.23
CA LYS A 32 2.97 8.05 19.74
C LYS A 32 3.19 8.05 18.23
N ALA A 33 3.63 6.93 17.65
CA ALA A 33 3.75 6.80 16.21
C ALA A 33 2.37 6.94 15.52
N SER A 34 1.33 6.32 16.07
CA SER A 34 -0.05 6.46 15.59
C SER A 34 -0.57 7.90 15.69
N GLU A 35 -0.30 8.59 16.80
CA GLU A 35 -0.62 10.03 16.97
C GLU A 35 0.06 10.88 15.87
N LYS A 36 1.33 10.61 15.55
CA LYS A 36 2.02 11.29 14.45
C LYS A 36 1.42 11.02 13.08
N TYR A 37 0.96 9.79 12.85
CA TYR A 37 0.22 9.47 11.63
C TYR A 37 -1.11 10.24 11.53
N GLN A 38 -1.84 10.40 12.64
CA GLN A 38 -3.06 11.22 12.69
C GLN A 38 -2.76 12.70 12.42
N GLU A 39 -1.66 13.25 12.96
CA GLU A 39 -1.20 14.61 12.63
C GLU A 39 -0.93 14.76 11.13
N MET A 40 -0.32 13.75 10.49
CA MET A 40 -0.10 13.73 9.03
C MET A 40 -1.41 13.70 8.26
N GLN A 41 -2.38 12.88 8.68
CA GLN A 41 -3.72 12.83 8.08
C GLN A 41 -4.40 14.20 8.13
N LEU A 42 -4.44 14.83 9.31
CA LEU A 42 -5.02 16.16 9.49
C LEU A 42 -4.31 17.20 8.64
N LEU A 43 -2.98 17.14 8.51
CA LEU A 43 -2.23 18.04 7.65
C LEU A 43 -2.64 17.88 6.17
N THR A 44 -2.77 16.65 5.68
CA THR A 44 -3.21 16.40 4.29
C THR A 44 -4.65 16.85 4.03
N GLN A 45 -5.51 16.80 5.06
CA GLN A 45 -6.88 17.30 5.03
C GLN A 45 -7.00 18.81 5.26
N SER A 46 -5.94 19.50 5.68
CA SER A 46 -5.98 20.95 5.95
C SER A 46 -5.96 21.81 4.69
N ILE A 47 -5.71 21.20 3.53
CA ILE A 47 -5.58 21.90 2.25
C ILE A 47 -6.66 21.44 1.28
N SER A 48 -7.25 22.41 0.58
CA SER A 48 -8.19 22.11 -0.50
C SER A 48 -7.48 21.43 -1.66
N CYS A 49 -8.17 20.52 -2.37
CA CYS A 49 -7.60 19.72 -3.46
C CYS A 49 -6.80 20.52 -4.50
N GLY A 50 -7.26 21.72 -4.86
CA GLY A 50 -6.67 22.50 -5.95
C GLY A 50 -6.43 21.63 -7.19
N ASP A 51 -5.22 21.71 -7.74
CA ASP A 51 -4.75 20.84 -8.82
C ASP A 51 -4.09 19.56 -8.25
N ILE A 52 -4.87 18.47 -8.19
CA ILE A 52 -4.41 17.17 -7.66
C ILE A 52 -3.40 16.46 -8.57
N SER A 53 -3.19 16.91 -9.82
CA SER A 53 -2.23 16.28 -10.74
C SER A 53 -0.77 16.39 -10.28
N LYS A 54 -0.50 17.34 -9.38
CA LYS A 54 0.82 17.58 -8.78
C LYS A 54 1.02 16.86 -7.45
N TRP A 55 -0.03 16.24 -6.92
CA TRP A 55 0.03 15.49 -5.67
C TRP A 55 0.52 14.08 -5.93
N TYR A 56 1.04 13.43 -4.90
CA TYR A 56 1.47 12.03 -4.96
C TYR A 56 0.90 11.23 -3.80
N VAL A 57 0.77 9.92 -3.99
CA VAL A 57 0.42 9.00 -2.91
C VAL A 57 1.70 8.58 -2.23
N ASP A 58 1.84 8.90 -0.95
CA ASP A 58 2.94 8.40 -0.13
C ASP A 58 2.53 7.10 0.55
N THR A 59 3.47 6.15 0.62
CA THR A 59 3.29 4.87 1.33
C THR A 59 4.02 4.92 2.67
N LEU A 60 3.32 4.54 3.74
CA LEU A 60 3.82 4.58 5.10
C LEU A 60 3.73 3.21 5.76
N LEU A 61 4.72 2.88 6.58
CA LEU A 61 4.65 1.79 7.56
C LEU A 61 3.86 2.31 8.76
N LEU A 62 2.67 1.78 9.04
CA LEU A 62 1.86 2.22 10.19
C LEU A 62 2.20 1.44 11.46
N ASP A 63 2.47 0.16 11.27
CA ASP A 63 2.96 -0.80 12.25
C ASP A 63 3.78 -1.87 11.50
N PRO A 64 4.42 -2.84 12.17
CA PRO A 64 5.28 -3.83 11.53
C PRO A 64 4.62 -4.60 10.38
N ASN A 65 3.30 -4.76 10.43
CA ASN A 65 2.49 -5.57 9.53
C ASN A 65 1.54 -4.75 8.64
N THR A 66 1.40 -3.44 8.90
CA THR A 66 0.41 -2.61 8.21
C THR A 66 1.08 -1.49 7.42
N ARG A 67 0.56 -1.25 6.21
CA ARG A 67 0.92 -0.11 5.36
C ARG A 67 -0.28 0.80 5.18
N GLY A 68 -0.03 2.10 5.10
CA GLY A 68 -1.05 3.13 4.89
C GLY A 68 -0.65 4.06 3.75
N TYR A 69 -1.62 4.82 3.26
CA TYR A 69 -1.40 5.81 2.21
C TYR A 69 -1.93 7.17 2.60
N LEU A 70 -1.21 8.21 2.20
CA LEU A 70 -1.67 9.60 2.32
C LEU A 70 -1.47 10.35 1.01
N PRO A 71 -2.43 11.22 0.61
CA PRO A 71 -2.26 12.10 -0.53
C PRO A 71 -1.44 13.32 -0.09
N VAL A 72 -0.30 13.57 -0.74
CA VAL A 72 0.62 14.63 -0.34
C VAL A 72 0.70 15.70 -1.42
N SER A 73 0.32 16.91 -1.05
CA SER A 73 0.54 18.10 -1.88
C SER A 73 1.97 18.61 -1.74
N PRO A 74 2.58 19.10 -2.84
CA PRO A 74 3.84 19.83 -2.77
C PRO A 74 3.84 20.99 -1.77
N THR A 75 2.69 21.62 -1.52
CA THR A 75 2.58 22.80 -0.64
C THR A 75 2.80 22.49 0.85
N ILE A 76 2.49 21.27 1.29
CA ILE A 76 2.66 20.84 2.69
C ILE A 76 3.88 19.94 2.89
N LYS A 77 4.60 19.61 1.80
CA LYS A 77 5.63 18.57 1.78
C LYS A 77 6.65 18.71 2.90
N ASN A 78 7.17 19.91 3.14
CA ASN A 78 8.18 20.13 4.18
C ASN A 78 7.65 19.79 5.59
N LYS A 79 6.42 20.22 5.91
CA LYS A 79 5.81 19.92 7.22
C LYS A 79 5.42 18.45 7.33
N TYR A 80 4.94 17.87 6.22
CA TYR A 80 4.63 16.45 6.14
C TYR A 80 5.86 15.57 6.36
N ASP A 81 6.99 15.88 5.71
CA ASP A 81 8.23 15.11 5.82
C ASP A 81 8.81 15.12 7.24
N LEU A 82 8.64 16.23 7.98
CA LEU A 82 9.02 16.31 9.38
C LEU A 82 8.20 15.35 10.24
N LEU A 83 6.87 15.38 10.09
CA LEU A 83 5.97 14.45 10.79
C LEU A 83 6.24 12.99 10.41
N LYS A 84 6.47 12.72 9.12
CA LYS A 84 6.85 11.40 8.62
C LYS A 84 8.12 10.89 9.29
N LYS A 85 9.15 11.75 9.39
CA LYS A 85 10.41 11.41 10.06
C LYS A 85 10.21 11.10 11.55
N GLU A 86 9.40 11.90 12.24
CA GLU A 86 9.07 11.66 13.66
C GLU A 86 8.33 10.34 13.84
N HIS A 87 7.30 10.09 13.01
CA HIS A 87 6.55 8.85 12.98
C HIS A 87 7.45 7.63 12.75
N THR A 88 8.27 7.65 11.70
CA THR A 88 9.19 6.54 11.38
C THR A 88 10.18 6.29 12.51
N ASN A 89 10.74 7.33 13.13
CA ASN A 89 11.66 7.19 14.26
C ASN A 89 10.99 6.53 15.48
N LEU A 90 9.77 6.97 15.83
CA LEU A 90 9.00 6.37 16.92
C LEU A 90 8.68 4.90 16.64
N LEU A 91 8.29 4.61 15.39
CA LEU A 91 7.94 3.26 14.98
C LEU A 91 9.14 2.31 14.98
N THR A 92 10.29 2.74 14.46
CA THR A 92 11.54 1.97 14.53
C THR A 92 11.91 1.68 15.97
N LYS A 93 11.85 2.67 16.87
CA LYS A 93 12.12 2.44 18.30
C LYS A 93 11.12 1.47 18.95
N ALA A 94 9.86 1.53 18.55
CA ALA A 94 8.84 0.60 19.04
C ALA A 94 9.17 -0.83 18.62
N MET A 95 9.54 -1.02 17.35
CA MET A 95 9.94 -2.31 16.78
C MET A 95 11.20 -2.87 17.43
N ASP A 96 12.20 -2.02 17.67
CA ASP A 96 13.46 -2.42 18.32
C ASP A 96 13.25 -2.81 19.80
N ALA A 97 12.20 -2.29 20.45
CA ALA A 97 11.87 -2.54 21.85
C ALA A 97 10.82 -3.64 22.05
N ASP A 98 10.28 -4.20 20.97
CA ASP A 98 9.22 -5.20 21.00
C ASP A 98 9.77 -6.57 20.60
N ASP A 99 9.99 -7.42 21.62
CA ASP A 99 10.56 -8.75 21.49
C ASP A 99 9.60 -9.79 20.88
N ARG A 100 8.36 -9.39 20.53
CA ARG A 100 7.40 -10.32 19.93
C ARG A 100 7.89 -10.75 18.54
N PRO A 101 7.79 -12.05 18.20
CA PRO A 101 8.14 -12.50 16.87
C PRO A 101 7.19 -11.88 15.86
N TYR A 102 7.69 -10.97 15.03
CA TYR A 102 6.94 -10.52 13.87
C TYR A 102 6.87 -11.66 12.87
N PRO A 103 5.68 -11.99 12.34
CA PRO A 103 5.60 -12.96 11.27
C PRO A 103 6.36 -12.39 10.07
N ASN A 104 7.56 -12.91 9.81
CA ASN A 104 8.46 -12.51 8.70
C ASN A 104 7.84 -12.67 7.29
N PHE A 105 6.59 -13.15 7.18
CA PHE A 105 6.03 -13.69 5.94
C PHE A 105 4.52 -13.53 5.75
N VAL A 106 3.84 -12.64 6.47
CA VAL A 106 2.55 -12.17 5.91
C VAL A 106 2.93 -11.15 4.86
N SER A 107 2.86 -11.56 3.58
CA SER A 107 2.89 -10.66 2.43
C SER A 107 2.12 -9.41 2.81
N LEU A 108 2.84 -8.35 3.17
CA LEU A 108 2.26 -7.12 3.69
C LEU A 108 1.27 -6.69 2.63
N HIS A 109 -0.03 -6.86 2.90
CA HIS A 109 -1.06 -6.59 1.93
C HIS A 109 -1.07 -5.07 1.78
N MET A 110 -0.25 -4.58 0.85
CA MET A 110 -0.25 -3.18 0.43
C MET A 110 -1.68 -2.90 0.00
N PRO A 111 -2.43 -2.05 0.71
CA PRO A 111 -3.80 -1.79 0.30
C PRO A 111 -3.77 -1.27 -1.15
N VAL A 112 -4.66 -1.72 -2.00
CA VAL A 112 -4.64 -1.25 -3.40
C VAL A 112 -5.23 0.16 -3.44
N HIS A 113 -4.51 1.08 -4.09
CA HIS A 113 -5.01 2.42 -4.37
C HIS A 113 -5.15 2.68 -5.87
N PHE A 114 -6.10 3.52 -6.23
CA PHE A 114 -6.41 3.89 -7.62
C PHE A 114 -6.10 5.37 -7.89
N GLY A 115 -5.09 5.89 -7.19
CA GLY A 115 -4.63 7.28 -7.30
C GLY A 115 -5.25 8.19 -6.24
N ILE A 116 -5.40 9.47 -6.58
CA ILE A 116 -5.95 10.50 -5.70
C ILE A 116 -7.25 11.02 -6.31
N ILE A 117 -8.26 11.21 -5.48
CA ILE A 117 -9.51 11.88 -5.85
C ILE A 117 -9.73 13.10 -4.95
N CYS A 118 -10.51 14.06 -5.44
CA CYS A 118 -11.04 15.13 -4.61
C CYS A 118 -12.44 14.76 -4.15
N GLN A 119 -12.65 14.69 -2.84
CA GLN A 119 -13.95 14.39 -2.24
C GLN A 119 -14.26 15.46 -1.19
N ASN A 120 -15.40 16.14 -1.34
CA ASN A 120 -15.84 17.22 -0.45
C ASN A 120 -14.79 18.35 -0.29
N GLY A 121 -14.04 18.66 -1.36
CA GLY A 121 -13.01 19.69 -1.35
C GLY A 121 -11.65 19.26 -0.79
N PHE A 122 -11.52 18.03 -0.30
CA PHE A 122 -10.28 17.48 0.26
C PHE A 122 -9.75 16.30 -0.56
N ALA A 123 -8.42 16.21 -0.68
CA ALA A 123 -7.82 15.10 -1.38
C ALA A 123 -7.89 13.82 -0.54
N LYS A 124 -8.22 12.71 -1.20
CA LYS A 124 -8.30 11.39 -0.62
C LYS A 124 -7.60 10.40 -1.54
N VAL A 125 -6.89 9.43 -0.97
CA VAL A 125 -6.40 8.28 -1.73
C VAL A 125 -7.60 7.44 -2.15
N LYS A 126 -7.79 7.26 -3.45
CA LYS A 126 -8.90 6.50 -4.01
C LYS A 126 -8.71 5.02 -3.70
N THR A 127 -9.69 4.41 -3.04
CA THR A 127 -9.70 2.96 -2.80
C THR A 127 -10.76 2.28 -3.65
N VAL A 128 -10.85 0.95 -3.57
CA VAL A 128 -11.87 0.20 -4.30
C VAL A 128 -13.30 0.57 -3.87
N GLU A 129 -13.48 0.93 -2.60
CA GLU A 129 -14.76 1.35 -2.01
C GLU A 129 -15.31 2.64 -2.63
N ASP A 130 -14.47 3.43 -3.29
CA ASP A 130 -14.88 4.65 -3.99
C ASP A 130 -15.49 4.38 -5.38
N PHE A 131 -15.55 3.12 -5.81
CA PHE A 131 -16.14 2.73 -7.08
C PHE A 131 -17.55 2.16 -6.88
N ASN A 132 -18.51 2.70 -7.63
CA ASN A 132 -19.81 2.05 -7.80
C ASN A 132 -19.74 0.90 -8.84
N THR A 133 -20.83 0.17 -9.04
CA THR A 133 -20.88 -0.98 -9.95
C THR A 133 -20.43 -0.65 -11.38
N GLU A 134 -20.93 0.44 -11.97
CA GLU A 134 -20.59 0.85 -13.34
C GLU A 134 -19.11 1.25 -13.47
N GLN A 135 -18.63 2.05 -12.53
CA GLN A 135 -17.24 2.47 -12.46
C GLN A 135 -16.31 1.27 -12.27
N THR A 136 -16.71 0.29 -11.46
CA THR A 136 -15.96 -0.94 -11.23
C THR A 136 -15.86 -1.76 -12.51
N ARG A 137 -16.97 -1.96 -13.23
CA ARG A 137 -16.96 -2.66 -14.54
C ARG A 137 -16.07 -1.97 -15.56
N LYS A 138 -16.16 -0.63 -15.66
CA LYS A 138 -15.32 0.16 -16.57
C LYS A 138 -13.84 -0.03 -16.24
N ALA A 139 -13.46 0.15 -14.97
CA ALA A 139 -12.08 -0.01 -14.53
C ALA A 139 -11.57 -1.44 -14.76
N LEU A 140 -12.39 -2.46 -14.49
CA LEU A 140 -12.05 -3.86 -14.78
C LEU A 140 -11.76 -4.09 -16.25
N ASN A 141 -12.59 -3.57 -17.15
CA ASN A 141 -12.38 -3.72 -18.59
C ASN A 141 -11.07 -3.06 -19.04
N GLU A 142 -10.80 -1.83 -18.59
CA GLU A 142 -9.55 -1.12 -18.88
C GLU A 142 -8.31 -1.90 -18.39
N ARG A 143 -8.35 -2.42 -17.15
CA ARG A 143 -7.23 -3.21 -16.59
C ARG A 143 -7.09 -4.56 -17.28
N SER A 144 -8.20 -5.22 -17.62
CA SER A 144 -8.19 -6.47 -18.38
C SER A 144 -7.51 -6.30 -19.74
N GLU A 145 -7.86 -5.23 -20.46
CA GLU A 145 -7.24 -4.90 -21.74
C GLU A 145 -5.76 -4.59 -21.57
N THR A 146 -5.40 -3.81 -20.54
CA THR A 146 -4.01 -3.49 -20.24
C THR A 146 -3.18 -4.76 -19.93
N LEU A 147 -3.72 -5.69 -19.12
CA LEU A 147 -3.04 -6.95 -18.79
C LEU A 147 -2.80 -7.82 -20.03
N GLN A 148 -3.80 -7.95 -20.90
CA GLN A 148 -3.68 -8.73 -22.14
C GLN A 148 -2.63 -8.17 -23.11
N HIS A 149 -2.43 -6.86 -23.08
CA HIS A 149 -1.50 -6.16 -23.97
C HIS A 149 -0.16 -5.78 -23.31
N TYR A 150 0.01 -6.05 -22.01
CA TYR A 150 1.16 -5.55 -21.23
C TYR A 150 2.52 -5.96 -21.84
N PHE A 151 2.60 -7.17 -22.40
CA PHE A 151 3.82 -7.70 -23.01
C PHE A 151 3.77 -7.76 -24.55
N LYS A 152 2.81 -7.07 -25.20
CA LYS A 152 2.62 -7.18 -26.67
C LYS A 152 3.86 -6.82 -27.49
N ASP A 153 4.69 -5.89 -26.97
CA ASP A 153 5.89 -5.38 -27.63
C ASP A 153 7.16 -6.16 -27.25
N LYS A 154 7.04 -7.23 -26.45
CA LYS A 154 8.17 -8.08 -26.06
C LYS A 154 8.26 -9.29 -26.99
N PRO A 155 9.40 -9.51 -27.68
CA PRO A 155 9.55 -10.63 -28.59
C PRO A 155 9.60 -11.95 -27.84
N CYS A 156 8.94 -12.96 -28.40
CA CYS A 156 9.04 -14.34 -27.95
C CYS A 156 10.14 -15.06 -28.75
N THR A 157 11.30 -15.26 -28.14
CA THR A 157 12.43 -16.00 -28.73
C THR A 157 12.63 -17.38 -28.11
N ALA A 158 12.28 -17.55 -26.83
CA ALA A 158 12.34 -18.82 -26.12
C ALA A 158 11.06 -19.03 -25.30
N ALA A 159 10.40 -20.17 -25.53
CA ALA A 159 9.15 -20.51 -24.84
C ALA A 159 9.29 -20.55 -23.30
N ASN A 160 10.45 -20.97 -22.80
CA ASN A 160 10.71 -21.10 -21.36
C ASN A 160 10.81 -19.75 -20.63
N ASP A 161 10.93 -18.64 -21.36
CA ASP A 161 10.90 -17.29 -20.78
C ASP A 161 9.46 -16.81 -20.52
N TRP A 162 8.47 -17.57 -20.97
CA TRP A 162 7.05 -17.24 -20.86
C TRP A 162 6.31 -18.23 -19.98
N ILE A 163 5.32 -17.72 -19.25
CA ILE A 163 4.41 -18.47 -18.40
C ILE A 163 2.97 -18.08 -18.75
N VAL A 164 2.03 -18.85 -18.22
CA VAL A 164 0.60 -18.59 -18.40
C VAL A 164 0.06 -17.96 -17.13
N THR A 165 -0.59 -16.81 -17.24
CA THR A 165 -1.28 -16.14 -16.13
C THR A 165 -2.77 -16.09 -16.42
N GLY A 166 -3.59 -16.57 -15.49
CA GLY A 166 -5.04 -16.54 -15.60
C GLY A 166 -5.65 -15.33 -14.87
N ILE A 167 -6.67 -14.72 -15.48
CA ILE A 167 -7.53 -13.73 -14.82
C ILE A 167 -8.99 -14.14 -14.98
N LYS A 168 -9.81 -13.86 -13.97
CA LYS A 168 -11.27 -14.08 -14.05
C LYS A 168 -11.91 -12.91 -14.80
N LYS A 169 -12.71 -13.14 -15.83
CA LYS A 169 -13.47 -12.10 -16.54
C LYS A 169 -14.84 -12.64 -16.91
N ASP A 170 -15.89 -11.87 -16.63
CA ASP A 170 -17.28 -12.22 -16.97
C ASP A 170 -17.63 -13.67 -16.59
N CYS A 171 -17.19 -14.09 -15.39
CA CYS A 171 -17.36 -15.44 -14.85
C CYS A 171 -16.64 -16.60 -15.60
N SER A 172 -15.79 -16.27 -16.56
CA SER A 172 -14.85 -17.20 -17.18
C SER A 172 -13.41 -16.90 -16.75
N GLN A 173 -12.49 -17.77 -17.17
CA GLN A 173 -11.06 -17.57 -17.02
C GLN A 173 -10.47 -17.20 -18.39
N ILE A 174 -9.76 -16.08 -18.44
CA ILE A 174 -8.92 -15.69 -19.58
C ILE A 174 -7.48 -15.99 -19.22
N TRP A 175 -6.74 -16.53 -20.18
CA TRP A 175 -5.33 -16.86 -20.05
C TRP A 175 -4.48 -15.87 -20.85
N ILE A 176 -3.41 -15.39 -20.24
CA ILE A 176 -2.51 -14.37 -20.79
C ILE A 176 -1.08 -14.92 -20.74
N PRO A 177 -0.33 -14.94 -21.86
CA PRO A 177 1.09 -15.23 -21.83
C PRO A 177 1.84 -14.07 -21.17
N THR A 178 2.66 -14.35 -20.17
CA THR A 178 3.46 -13.35 -19.44
C THR A 178 4.91 -13.78 -19.34
N ILE A 179 5.82 -12.83 -19.13
CA ILE A 179 7.25 -13.11 -19.02
C ILE A 179 7.55 -13.63 -17.60
N ALA A 180 8.36 -14.68 -17.48
CA ALA A 180 8.72 -15.31 -16.21
C ALA A 180 9.61 -14.42 -15.33
N ASN A 181 10.51 -13.66 -15.96
CA ASN A 181 11.50 -12.81 -15.29
C ASN A 181 10.84 -11.70 -14.45
N GLN A 182 11.14 -11.68 -13.14
CA GLN A 182 10.52 -10.79 -12.16
C GLN A 182 10.68 -9.30 -12.46
N THR A 183 11.81 -8.87 -13.03
CA THR A 183 12.09 -7.46 -13.34
C THR A 183 11.04 -6.87 -14.28
N TYR A 184 10.55 -7.66 -15.24
CA TYR A 184 9.52 -7.22 -16.19
C TYR A 184 8.10 -7.30 -15.61
N ARG A 185 7.90 -8.03 -14.50
CA ARG A 185 6.57 -8.33 -13.96
C ARG A 185 6.08 -7.35 -12.91
N ASN A 186 6.93 -6.50 -12.34
CA ASN A 186 6.51 -5.62 -11.24
C ASN A 186 5.28 -4.77 -11.61
N GLY A 187 5.32 -4.04 -12.73
CA GLY A 187 4.17 -3.26 -13.19
C GLY A 187 2.97 -4.11 -13.60
N PHE A 188 3.20 -5.30 -14.17
CA PHE A 188 2.14 -6.25 -14.49
C PHE A 188 1.40 -6.71 -13.21
N TYR A 189 2.14 -7.02 -12.15
CA TYR A 189 1.59 -7.45 -10.88
C TYR A 189 0.82 -6.35 -10.16
N THR A 190 1.27 -5.09 -10.26
CA THR A 190 0.48 -3.95 -9.78
C THR A 190 -0.89 -3.92 -10.45
N ILE A 191 -0.95 -3.99 -11.77
CA ILE A 191 -2.21 -3.95 -12.53
C ILE A 191 -3.05 -5.20 -12.26
N LEU A 192 -2.43 -6.37 -12.12
CA LEU A 192 -3.13 -7.62 -11.78
C LEU A 192 -3.74 -7.55 -10.38
N THR A 193 -3.06 -6.92 -9.43
CA THR A 193 -3.55 -6.73 -8.07
C THR A 193 -4.73 -5.75 -8.07
N GLU A 194 -4.61 -4.62 -8.79
CA GLU A 194 -5.74 -3.71 -9.05
C GLU A 194 -6.96 -4.42 -9.64
N TYR A 195 -6.72 -5.23 -10.68
CA TYR A 195 -7.75 -6.02 -11.34
C TYR A 195 -8.46 -6.97 -10.38
N ASN A 196 -7.70 -7.76 -9.61
CA ASN A 196 -8.26 -8.73 -8.68
C ASN A 196 -9.06 -8.06 -7.56
N THR A 197 -8.59 -6.92 -7.05
CA THR A 197 -9.30 -6.12 -6.05
C THR A 197 -10.62 -5.58 -6.60
N LEU A 198 -10.62 -5.02 -7.82
CA LEU A 198 -11.86 -4.56 -8.47
C LEU A 198 -12.81 -5.72 -8.75
N TYR A 199 -12.30 -6.89 -9.15
CA TYR A 199 -13.12 -8.06 -9.46
C TYR A 199 -13.82 -8.54 -8.20
N PHE A 200 -13.08 -8.69 -7.11
CA PHE A 200 -13.63 -9.04 -5.80
C PHE A 200 -14.70 -8.04 -5.35
N HIS A 201 -14.43 -6.74 -5.48
CA HIS A 201 -15.42 -5.70 -5.19
C HIS A 201 -16.68 -5.83 -6.03
N LEU A 202 -16.54 -6.06 -7.35
CA LEU A 202 -17.69 -6.27 -8.22
C LEU A 202 -18.52 -7.49 -7.78
N THR A 203 -17.90 -8.58 -7.33
CA THR A 203 -18.64 -9.74 -6.82
C THR A 203 -19.48 -9.45 -5.57
N GLN A 204 -19.14 -8.41 -4.80
CA GLN A 204 -19.95 -7.96 -3.67
C GLN A 204 -21.09 -7.03 -4.08
N LEU A 205 -20.91 -6.28 -5.17
CA LEU A 205 -21.90 -5.33 -5.68
C LEU A 205 -22.90 -5.94 -6.67
N ASP A 206 -22.52 -7.01 -7.37
CA ASP A 206 -23.26 -7.61 -8.47
C ASP A 206 -23.70 -9.04 -8.15
N LYS A 207 -25.00 -9.21 -7.90
CA LYS A 207 -25.62 -10.51 -7.58
C LYS A 207 -25.56 -11.50 -8.74
N GLU A 208 -25.55 -11.04 -9.99
CA GLU A 208 -25.46 -11.93 -11.14
C GLU A 208 -24.07 -12.58 -11.20
N LEU A 209 -23.03 -11.76 -11.01
CA LEU A 209 -21.66 -12.25 -10.94
C LEU A 209 -21.41 -13.15 -9.73
N GLN A 210 -22.03 -12.83 -8.58
CA GLN A 210 -21.93 -13.65 -7.35
C GLN A 210 -22.50 -15.06 -7.55
N ASN A 211 -23.62 -15.18 -8.26
CA ASN A 211 -24.29 -16.46 -8.52
C ASN A 211 -23.77 -17.17 -9.76
N CYS A 212 -22.76 -16.62 -10.42
CA CYS A 212 -22.32 -17.18 -11.67
C CYS A 212 -21.50 -18.46 -11.47
N THR A 213 -21.86 -19.52 -12.20
CA THR A 213 -21.13 -20.78 -12.24
C THR A 213 -19.87 -20.61 -13.10
N PRO A 214 -18.65 -20.77 -12.54
CA PRO A 214 -17.43 -20.57 -13.30
C PRO A 214 -17.36 -21.50 -14.50
N ASN A 215 -17.28 -20.93 -15.71
CA ASN A 215 -16.96 -21.68 -16.91
C ASN A 215 -15.50 -21.43 -17.27
N SER A 216 -14.59 -22.15 -16.61
CA SER A 216 -13.20 -22.17 -17.00
C SER A 216 -13.02 -23.16 -18.16
N GLY A 217 -12.77 -22.65 -19.36
CA GLY A 217 -12.21 -23.47 -20.44
C GLY A 217 -10.90 -24.14 -19.99
N PRO A 218 -10.36 -25.10 -20.77
CA PRO A 218 -9.14 -25.81 -20.39
C PRO A 218 -8.00 -24.82 -20.10
N ALA A 219 -7.19 -25.12 -19.09
CA ALA A 219 -5.97 -24.36 -18.85
C ALA A 219 -4.95 -24.66 -19.97
N PRO A 220 -4.27 -23.64 -20.53
CA PRO A 220 -3.17 -23.87 -21.46
C PRO A 220 -2.08 -24.70 -20.79
N LYS A 221 -1.51 -25.64 -21.54
CA LYS A 221 -0.40 -26.49 -21.10
C LYS A 221 0.95 -25.77 -21.17
N SER A 222 1.12 -24.88 -22.16
CA SER A 222 2.38 -24.18 -22.40
C SER A 222 2.23 -22.94 -23.27
N VAL A 223 3.35 -22.23 -23.46
CA VAL A 223 3.52 -21.17 -24.45
C VAL A 223 4.45 -21.69 -25.54
N ARG A 224 4.17 -21.37 -26.81
CA ARG A 224 5.12 -21.51 -27.93
C ARG A 224 5.39 -20.16 -28.57
N CYS A 225 6.57 -19.98 -29.15
CA CYS A 225 6.89 -18.76 -29.90
C CYS A 225 6.65 -18.99 -31.39
N GLU A 226 5.79 -18.16 -31.99
CA GLU A 226 5.56 -18.13 -33.44
C GLU A 226 5.63 -16.70 -33.94
N ASN A 227 6.43 -16.46 -35.00
CA ASN A 227 6.60 -15.11 -35.57
C ASN A 227 6.93 -14.05 -34.51
N ASN A 228 7.83 -14.39 -33.57
CA ASN A 228 8.22 -13.58 -32.42
C ASN A 228 7.08 -13.24 -31.43
N LYS A 229 5.95 -13.94 -31.47
CA LYS A 229 4.81 -13.75 -30.55
C LYS A 229 4.58 -14.98 -29.68
N PRO A 230 4.23 -14.81 -28.40
CA PRO A 230 3.84 -15.92 -27.55
C PRO A 230 2.43 -16.40 -27.89
N ILE A 231 2.27 -17.70 -28.11
CA ILE A 231 1.00 -18.35 -28.42
C ILE A 231 0.71 -19.42 -27.36
N LEU A 232 -0.48 -19.37 -26.78
CA LEU A 232 -0.94 -20.36 -25.81
C LEU A 232 -1.27 -21.69 -26.50
N VAL A 233 -0.83 -22.80 -25.90
CA VAL A 233 -1.11 -24.17 -26.37
C VAL A 233 -2.02 -24.84 -25.34
N PHE A 234 -3.20 -25.30 -25.78
CA PHE A 234 -4.22 -25.95 -24.94
C PHE A 234 -4.16 -27.49 -25.05
#